data_AF-A0A4Y7IY83-F1
#
_entry.id   AF-A0A4Y7IY83-F1
#
_cell.length_a   1.000
_cell.length_b   1.000
_cell.length_c   1.000
_cell.angle_alpha   90.00
_cell.angle_beta   90.00
_cell.angle_gamma   90.00
#
_symmetry.space_group_name_H-M   'P 1'
#
loop_
_entity.id
_entity.type
_entity.pdbx_description
1 polymer ?
#
loop_
_entity_poly.entity_id
_entity_poly.type
_entity_poly.pdbx_seq_one_letter_code
_entity_poly.pdbx_strand_id
1 'polypeptide(L)' 'MPSNPSGLQMLLQYFKEYYGNPPVYIHENGYSAPKNEELNDIVRIDYMNGFIGSTLKAIRNGTNTRGYFV' A
#
# COMPACT_ATOMS: atom_id res chain seq x y z
N MET A 1 15.38 -0.47 3.74
CA MET A 1 14.59 -0.42 5.00
C MET A 1 13.58 -1.55 4.98
N PRO A 2 13.24 -2.19 6.10
CA PRO A 2 12.20 -3.21 6.11
C PRO A 2 10.85 -2.59 5.71
N SER A 3 10.22 -3.15 4.68
CA SER A 3 8.88 -2.77 4.26
C SER A 3 7.85 -3.36 5.23
N ASN A 4 6.84 -2.57 5.62
CA ASN A 4 5.72 -3.02 6.43
C ASN A 4 4.37 -2.88 5.70
N PRO A 5 4.03 -3.79 4.78
CA PRO A 5 2.78 -3.69 4.04
C PRO A 5 1.52 -3.74 4.90
N SER A 6 1.52 -4.48 6.02
CA SER A 6 0.33 -4.57 6.88
C SER A 6 0.01 -3.22 7.55
N GLY A 7 1.00 -2.34 7.73
CA GLY A 7 0.79 -0.98 8.21
C GLY A 7 -0.20 -0.19 7.35
N LEU A 8 -0.13 -0.32 6.01
CA LEU A 8 -1.08 0.36 5.12
C LEU A 8 -2.51 -0.21 5.29
N GLN A 9 -2.64 -1.54 5.42
CA GLN A 9 -3.94 -2.15 5.69
C GLN A 9 -4.56 -1.63 6.99
N MET A 10 -3.76 -1.52 8.05
CA MET A 10 -4.20 -1.01 9.36
C MET A 10 -4.60 0.47 9.27
N LEU A 11 -3.84 1.29 8.55
CA LEU A 11 -4.15 2.72 8.35
C LEU A 11 -5.50 2.92 7.64
N LEU A 12 -5.77 2.16 6.58
CA LEU A 12 -7.04 2.26 5.86
C LEU A 12 -8.22 1.81 6.73
N GLN A 13 -8.04 0.77 7.55
CA GLN A 13 -9.05 0.33 8.52
C GLN A 13 -9.27 1.37 9.63
N TYR A 14 -8.20 2.04 10.07
CA TYR A 14 -8.29 3.14 11.03
C TYR A 14 -9.13 4.30 10.47
N PHE A 15 -8.95 4.70 9.20
CA PHE A 15 -9.83 5.68 8.56
C PHE A 15 -11.29 5.23 8.48
N LYS A 16 -11.53 3.94 8.23
CA LYS A 16 -12.87 3.37 8.29
C LYS A 16 -13.50 3.53 9.68
N GLU A 17 -12.78 3.14 10.72
CA GLU A 17 -13.31 3.06 12.09
C GLU A 17 -13.48 4.42 12.75
N TYR A 18 -12.53 5.34 12.53
CA TYR A 18 -12.47 6.60 13.28
C TYR A 18 -12.88 7.84 12.48
N TYR A 19 -13.03 7.73 11.16
CA TYR A 19 -13.34 8.86 10.27
C TYR A 19 -14.58 8.65 9.41
N GLY A 20 -15.42 7.66 9.74
CA GLY A 20 -16.68 7.42 9.03
C GLY A 20 -16.51 6.84 7.62
N ASN A 21 -15.44 6.07 7.40
CA ASN A 21 -15.15 5.39 6.13
C ASN A 21 -15.17 6.31 4.89
N PRO A 22 -14.36 7.39 4.90
CA PRO A 22 -14.32 8.33 3.81
C PRO A 22 -13.76 7.66 2.53
N PRO A 23 -14.09 8.17 1.33
CA PRO A 23 -13.40 7.78 0.11
C PRO A 23 -11.89 8.04 0.23
N VAL A 24 -11.06 7.02 -0.01
CA VAL A 24 -9.59 7.13 0.05
C VAL A 24 -8.98 6.85 -1.33
N TYR A 25 -8.06 7.72 -1.75
CA TYR A 25 -7.21 7.55 -2.93
C TYR A 25 -5.75 7.62 -2.48
N ILE A 26 -4.98 6.56 -2.71
CA ILE A 26 -3.56 6.52 -2.36
C ILE A 26 -2.79 7.12 -3.53
N HIS A 27 -2.42 8.40 -3.42
CA HIS A 27 -1.73 9.13 -4.50
C HIS A 27 -0.29 8.67 -4.71
N GLU A 28 0.40 8.26 -3.64
CA GLU A 28 1.79 7.84 -3.71
C GLU A 28 2.05 6.66 -2.77
N ASN A 29 2.61 5.59 -3.33
CA ASN A 29 3.29 4.54 -2.59
C ASN A 29 4.39 3.94 -3.45
N GLY A 30 5.61 3.86 -2.92
CA GLY A 30 6.74 3.40 -3.72
C GLY A 30 7.98 3.09 -2.90
N TYR A 31 8.93 2.45 -3.55
CA TYR A 31 10.22 2.06 -2.98
C TYR A 31 11.35 2.60 -3.85
N SER A 32 12.26 3.35 -3.23
CA SER A 32 13.48 3.81 -3.89
C SER A 32 14.50 2.68 -3.92
N ALA A 33 14.75 2.15 -5.10
CA ALA A 33 15.88 1.28 -5.41
C ALA A 33 17.23 2.05 -5.21
N PRO A 34 18.27 1.45 -4.60
CA PRO A 34 19.63 1.96 -4.71
C PRO A 34 20.09 2.09 -6.17
N LYS A 35 20.93 3.10 -6.46
CA LYS A 35 21.39 3.50 -7.81
C LYS A 35 22.01 2.39 -8.67
N ASN A 36 22.46 1.29 -8.05
CA ASN A 36 23.17 0.20 -8.72
C ASN A 36 22.31 -1.07 -8.85
N GLU A 37 20.99 -0.98 -8.66
CA GLU A 37 20.12 -2.13 -8.92
C GLU A 37 20.05 -2.41 -10.43
N GLU A 38 20.28 -3.68 -10.75
CA GLU A 38 20.19 -4.22 -12.11
C GLU A 38 18.73 -4.14 -12.60
N LEU A 39 18.50 -4.35 -13.90
CA LEU A 39 17.15 -4.41 -14.49
C LEU A 39 16.21 -5.39 -13.76
N ASN A 40 16.77 -6.35 -13.01
CA ASN A 40 16.06 -7.31 -12.18
C ASN A 40 15.80 -6.76 -10.76
N ASP A 41 14.82 -5.87 -10.64
CA ASP A 41 14.45 -5.16 -9.42
C ASP A 41 13.46 -5.95 -8.54
N ILE A 42 13.93 -7.06 -7.99
CA ILE A 42 13.11 -7.97 -7.16
C ILE A 42 12.62 -7.28 -5.88
N VAL A 43 13.43 -6.40 -5.30
CA VAL A 43 13.09 -5.74 -4.03
C VAL A 43 11.91 -4.79 -4.21
N ARG A 44 11.87 -3.97 -5.28
CA ARG A 44 10.71 -3.12 -5.56
C ARG A 44 9.50 -3.96 -5.96
N ILE A 45 9.67 -5.07 -6.69
CA ILE A 45 8.56 -5.97 -7.01
C ILE A 45 7.90 -6.51 -5.74
N ASP A 46 8.70 -7.02 -4.79
CA ASP A 46 8.20 -7.57 -3.53
C ASP A 46 7.52 -6.50 -2.66
N TYR A 47 8.10 -5.29 -2.62
CA TYR A 47 7.48 -4.14 -1.99
C TYR A 47 6.08 -3.86 -2.58
N MET A 48 6.00 -3.69 -3.91
CA MET A 48 4.77 -3.35 -4.61
C MET A 48 3.69 -4.42 -4.41
N ASN A 49 4.06 -5.69 -4.55
CA ASN A 49 3.16 -6.83 -4.31
C ASN A 49 2.61 -6.82 -2.88
N GLY A 50 3.46 -6.53 -1.89
CA GLY A 50 3.05 -6.42 -0.49
C GLY A 50 2.01 -5.34 -0.28
N PHE A 51 2.28 -4.10 -0.71
CA PHE A 51 1.41 -2.94 -0.45
C PHE A 51 0.10 -3.00 -1.25
N ILE A 52 0.14 -3.46 -2.51
CA ILE A 52 -1.08 -3.71 -3.30
C ILE A 52 -1.92 -4.82 -2.63
N GLY A 53 -1.29 -5.90 -2.17
CA GLY A 53 -1.97 -6.98 -1.46
C GLY A 53 -2.63 -6.53 -0.16
N SER A 54 -1.97 -5.68 0.61
CA SER A 54 -2.53 -5.07 1.83
C SER A 54 -3.68 -4.12 1.53
N THR A 55 -3.58 -3.31 0.47
CA THR A 55 -4.66 -2.45 -0.01
C THR A 55 -5.89 -3.29 -0.38
N LEU A 56 -5.69 -4.38 -1.14
CA LEU A 56 -6.77 -5.31 -1.50
C LEU A 56 -7.42 -5.94 -0.27
N LYS A 57 -6.64 -6.34 0.75
CA LYS A 57 -7.19 -6.84 2.03
C LYS A 57 -8.01 -5.78 2.74
N ALA A 58 -7.57 -4.52 2.77
CA ALA A 58 -8.33 -3.42 3.35
C ALA A 58 -9.66 -3.17 2.62
N ILE A 59 -9.65 -3.20 1.28
CA ILE A 59 -10.87 -3.09 0.47
C ILE A 59 -11.84 -4.23 0.79
N ARG A 60 -11.34 -5.48 0.84
CA ARG A 60 -12.14 -6.66 1.24
C ARG A 60 -12.68 -6.57 2.67
N ASN A 61 -11.99 -5.85 3.55
CA ASN A 61 -12.43 -5.55 4.91
C ASN A 61 -13.36 -4.32 5.01
N GLY A 62 -13.88 -3.83 3.88
CA GLY A 62 -14.92 -2.81 3.83
C GLY A 62 -14.43 -1.36 3.89
N THR A 63 -13.12 -1.11 3.73
CA THR A 63 -12.62 0.27 3.58
C THR A 63 -13.09 0.85 2.24
N ASN A 64 -13.45 2.14 2.23
CA ASN A 64 -13.87 2.87 1.03
C ASN A 64 -12.64 3.38 0.23
N THR A 65 -11.67 2.49 0.00
CA THR A 65 -10.47 2.79 -0.80
C THR A 65 -10.81 2.60 -2.29
N ARG A 66 -10.57 3.63 -3.10
CA ARG A 66 -11.05 3.71 -4.49
C ARG A 66 -9.96 3.79 -5.54
N GLY A 67 -8.72 4.04 -5.13
CA GLY A 67 -7.59 4.14 -6.05
C GLY A 67 -6.25 3.97 -5.36
N TYR A 68 -5.30 3.46 -6.12
CA TYR A 68 -3.91 3.26 -5.72
C TYR A 68 -3.02 3.64 -6.89
N PHE A 69 -2.14 4.62 -6.68
CA PHE A 69 -1.26 5.21 -7.68
C PHE A 69 0.20 5.01 -7.26
N VAL A 70 1.06 4.86 -8.26
CA VAL A 70 2.49 4.51 -8.16
C VAL A 70 3.28 5.44 -9.05
#